data_AF-A0A7K2Q479-F1
#
_entry.id   AF-A0A7K2Q479-F1
#
_cell.length_a   1.000
_cell.length_b   1.000
_cell.length_c   1.000
_cell.angle_alpha   90.00
_cell.angle_beta   90.00
_cell.angle_gamma   90.00
#
_symmetry.space_group_name_H-M   'P 1'
#
loop_
_entity.id
_entity.type
_entity.pdbx_description
1 polymer ?
#
loop_
_entity_poly.entity_id
_entity_poly.type
_entity_poly.pdbx_seq_one_letter_code
_entity_poly.pdbx_strand_id
1 'polypeptide(L)'
;TTVEVLAARHEMLRTSFDPHGFTEPLQLVHRGARPELTFEDLHGLDTEAQRTAVAARYAAERDRPFDWDRPPLIRFHVQRLSDTRLQLFVAEHHAVLDGWSERSLLTELASCYTEALAARTPADGPSPQAGPRSRFATFVALERAALADPGQRAFWTGKAADAPATKP
;
A
#
# COMPACT_ATOMS: atom_id res chain seq x y z
N THR A 1 9.99 4.67 -12.05
CA THR A 1 9.41 3.34 -12.36
C THR A 1 7.90 3.38 -12.16
N THR A 2 7.14 2.37 -12.61
CA THR A 2 5.67 2.33 -12.43
C THR A 2 5.26 2.47 -10.96
N VAL A 3 5.98 1.82 -10.04
CA VAL A 3 5.71 1.92 -8.59
C VAL A 3 5.95 3.34 -8.04
N GLU A 4 6.91 4.08 -8.59
CA GLU A 4 7.13 5.49 -8.22
C GLU A 4 6.01 6.41 -8.74
N VAL A 5 5.45 6.10 -9.92
CA VAL A 5 4.27 6.82 -10.45
C VAL A 5 3.09 6.64 -9.52
N LEU A 6 2.84 5.42 -9.04
CA LEU A 6 1.79 5.16 -8.06
C LEU A 6 2.03 5.91 -6.74
N ALA A 7 3.26 5.89 -6.23
CA ALA A 7 3.61 6.59 -4.99
C ALA A 7 3.44 8.12 -5.11
N ALA A 8 3.67 8.68 -6.31
CA ALA A 8 3.40 10.09 -6.58
C ALA A 8 1.89 10.39 -6.62
N ARG A 9 1.09 9.51 -7.23
CA ARG A 9 -0.37 9.67 -7.35
C ARG A 9 -1.11 9.50 -6.01
N HIS A 10 -0.68 8.56 -5.19
CA HIS A 10 -1.40 8.13 -3.98
C HIS A 10 -0.71 8.62 -2.71
N GLU A 11 -1.35 9.54 -1.99
CA GLU A 11 -0.79 10.14 -0.78
C GLU A 11 -0.46 9.11 0.29
N MET A 12 -1.28 8.07 0.43
CA MET A 12 -1.08 7.01 1.42
C MET A 12 0.21 6.22 1.23
N LEU A 13 0.73 6.10 0.01
CA LEU A 13 2.00 5.42 -0.26
C LEU A 13 3.22 6.25 0.16
N ARG A 14 3.00 7.53 0.44
CA ARG A 14 4.00 8.48 0.96
C ARG A 14 3.61 9.01 2.32
N THR A 15 2.77 8.29 3.06
CA THR A 15 2.36 8.61 4.44
C THR A 15 3.18 7.83 5.45
N SER A 16 3.55 8.49 6.56
CA SER A 16 3.97 7.83 7.81
C SER A 16 3.12 8.28 8.99
N PHE A 17 3.32 7.65 10.14
CA PHE A 17 2.49 7.83 11.33
C PHE A 17 3.34 8.32 12.51
N ASP A 18 2.81 9.30 13.25
CA ASP A 18 3.40 9.79 14.49
C ASP A 18 2.32 9.98 15.58
N PRO A 19 2.13 9.00 16.48
CA PRO A 19 1.10 8.97 17.49
C PRO A 19 1.58 9.49 18.84
N HIS A 20 2.86 9.85 18.95
CA HIS A 20 3.50 10.18 20.23
C HIS A 20 4.24 11.53 20.19
N GLY A 21 4.63 12.02 19.01
CA GLY A 21 5.37 13.27 18.84
C GLY A 21 4.50 14.53 18.89
N PHE A 22 3.17 14.41 18.86
CA PHE A 22 2.22 15.52 18.83
C PHE A 22 1.11 15.36 19.87
N THR A 23 0.31 16.42 20.05
CA THR A 23 -0.83 16.44 20.99
C THR A 23 -1.95 15.47 20.63
N GLU A 24 -2.01 15.04 19.36
CA GLU A 24 -2.88 13.98 18.88
C GLU A 24 -2.11 13.14 17.86
N PRO A 25 -2.50 11.87 17.61
CA PRO A 25 -1.86 11.06 16.59
C PRO A 25 -2.01 11.63 15.19
N LEU A 26 -0.88 11.74 14.47
CA LEU A 26 -0.84 12.32 13.13
C LEU A 26 -0.47 11.31 12.06
N GLN A 27 -1.05 11.54 10.87
CA GLN A 27 -0.60 10.96 9.61
C GLN A 27 0.14 12.04 8.84
N LEU A 28 1.41 11.80 8.53
CA LEU A 28 2.29 12.76 7.88
C LEU A 28 2.43 12.39 6.40
N VAL A 29 1.89 13.22 5.51
CA VAL A 29 1.96 13.04 4.06
C VAL A 29 3.22 13.73 3.53
N HIS A 30 4.20 12.95 3.08
CA HIS A 30 5.50 13.45 2.63
C HIS A 30 5.45 13.90 1.17
N ARG A 31 6.27 14.89 0.78
CA ARG A 31 6.30 15.37 -0.63
C ARG A 31 6.61 14.28 -1.65
N GLY A 32 7.38 13.29 -1.26
CA GLY A 32 7.63 12.09 -2.05
C GLY A 32 8.21 10.99 -1.17
N ALA A 33 7.94 9.75 -1.56
CA ALA A 33 8.55 8.55 -1.02
C ALA A 33 8.78 7.59 -2.19
N ARG A 34 9.90 6.87 -2.19
CA ARG A 34 10.24 5.91 -3.25
C ARG A 34 10.08 4.51 -2.70
N PRO A 35 9.04 3.76 -3.10
CA PRO A 35 8.88 2.36 -2.71
C PRO A 35 10.14 1.57 -3.05
N GLU A 36 10.56 0.69 -2.14
CA GLU A 36 11.61 -0.26 -2.45
C GLU A 36 11.12 -1.20 -3.55
N LEU A 37 11.94 -1.37 -4.59
CA LEU A 37 11.68 -2.30 -5.67
C LEU A 37 12.94 -3.14 -5.89
N THR A 38 12.86 -4.43 -5.58
CA THR A 38 13.94 -5.37 -5.89
C THR A 38 13.56 -6.22 -7.10
N PHE A 39 14.54 -6.53 -7.94
CA PHE A 39 14.41 -7.48 -9.03
C PHE A 39 15.41 -8.61 -8.84
N GLU A 40 14.94 -9.85 -8.96
CA GLU A 40 15.76 -11.05 -8.85
C GLU A 40 15.49 -11.95 -10.06
N ASP A 41 16.55 -12.37 -10.75
CA ASP A 41 16.42 -13.27 -11.89
C ASP A 41 16.66 -14.71 -11.48
N LEU A 42 15.60 -15.52 -11.48
CA LEU A 42 15.62 -16.93 -11.12
C LEU A 42 15.47 -17.84 -12.36
N HIS A 43 15.41 -17.30 -13.58
CA HIS A 43 15.09 -18.08 -14.78
C HIS A 43 16.10 -19.22 -15.05
N GLY A 44 17.34 -19.08 -14.57
CA GLY A 44 18.42 -20.05 -14.79
C GLY A 44 18.48 -21.17 -13.75
N LEU A 45 17.63 -21.09 -12.71
CA LEU A 45 17.54 -22.11 -11.67
C LEU A 45 16.54 -23.19 -12.07
N ASP A 46 16.75 -24.41 -11.55
CA ASP A 46 15.71 -25.44 -11.63
C ASP A 46 14.48 -25.08 -10.78
N THR A 47 13.37 -25.76 -11.04
CA THR A 47 12.08 -25.48 -10.40
C THR A 47 12.13 -25.51 -8.86
N GLU A 48 12.95 -26.38 -8.26
CA GLU A 48 13.00 -26.52 -6.80
C GLU A 48 13.83 -25.40 -6.17
N ALA A 49 14.95 -25.05 -6.80
CA ALA A 49 15.74 -23.89 -6.44
C ALA A 49 14.93 -22.58 -6.59
N GLN A 50 14.12 -22.44 -7.66
CA GLN A 50 13.20 -21.30 -7.81
C GLN A 50 12.20 -21.22 -6.66
N ARG A 51 11.53 -22.34 -6.31
CA ARG A 51 10.57 -22.39 -5.19
C ARG A 51 11.22 -22.02 -3.86
N THR A 52 12.43 -22.52 -3.62
CA THR A 52 13.20 -22.22 -2.41
C THR A 52 13.53 -20.74 -2.33
N ALA A 53 13.98 -20.12 -3.43
CA ALA A 53 14.28 -18.69 -3.49
C ALA A 53 13.04 -17.81 -3.28
N VAL A 54 11.89 -18.16 -3.88
CA VAL A 54 10.61 -17.47 -3.67
C VAL A 54 10.17 -17.57 -2.20
N ALA A 55 10.24 -18.75 -1.60
CA ALA A 55 9.88 -18.95 -0.20
C ALA A 55 10.83 -18.20 0.76
N ALA A 56 12.12 -18.18 0.46
CA ALA A 56 13.11 -17.43 1.23
C ALA A 56 12.84 -15.92 1.18
N ARG A 57 12.48 -15.37 0.01
CA ARG A 57 12.07 -13.97 -0.11
C ARG A 57 10.85 -13.67 0.75
N TYR A 58 9.81 -14.51 0.69
CA TYR A 58 8.60 -14.35 1.50
C TYR A 58 8.93 -14.34 3.00
N ALA A 59 9.73 -15.31 3.47
CA ALA A 59 10.12 -15.40 4.88
C ALA A 59 10.92 -14.16 5.33
N ALA A 60 11.87 -13.71 4.51
CA ALA A 60 12.68 -12.54 4.81
C ALA A 60 11.84 -11.26 4.93
N GLU A 61 10.84 -11.09 4.06
CA GLU A 61 9.97 -9.91 4.11
C GLU A 61 8.95 -9.97 5.25
N ARG A 62 8.41 -11.15 5.56
CA ARG A 62 7.53 -11.37 6.72
C ARG A 62 8.23 -11.02 8.04
N ASP A 63 9.51 -11.37 8.15
CA ASP A 63 10.30 -11.17 9.38
C ASP A 63 11.00 -9.79 9.41
N ARG A 64 10.79 -8.95 8.38
CA ARG A 64 11.30 -7.58 8.29
C ARG A 64 10.16 -6.58 8.57
N PRO A 65 10.03 -6.06 9.81
CA PRO A 65 8.97 -5.13 10.16
C PRO A 65 9.10 -3.80 9.42
N PHE A 66 8.00 -3.06 9.35
CA PHE A 66 8.00 -1.68 8.88
C PHE A 66 8.21 -0.72 10.04
N ASP A 67 9.10 0.25 9.82
CA ASP A 67 9.21 1.45 10.64
C ASP A 67 8.10 2.42 10.21
N TRP A 68 6.96 2.33 10.89
CA TRP A 68 5.72 3.06 10.63
C TRP A 68 5.85 4.60 10.69
N ASP A 69 6.91 5.13 11.31
CA ASP A 69 7.27 6.55 11.33
C ASP A 69 8.02 7.02 10.07
N ARG A 70 8.45 6.09 9.21
CA ARG A 70 9.22 6.35 7.99
C ARG A 70 8.51 5.84 6.74
N PRO A 71 8.13 6.71 5.80
CA PRO A 71 7.62 6.23 4.52
C PRO A 71 8.78 5.71 3.64
N PRO A 72 8.51 4.86 2.65
CA PRO A 72 7.21 4.26 2.33
C PRO A 72 6.93 2.99 3.14
N LEU A 73 5.66 2.76 3.46
CA LEU A 73 5.20 1.56 4.17
C LEU A 73 4.73 0.45 3.21
N ILE A 74 5.41 0.35 2.06
CA ILE A 74 5.18 -0.65 1.02
C ILE A 74 6.50 -0.99 0.32
N ARG A 75 6.69 -2.27 -0.02
CA ARG A 75 7.85 -2.82 -0.70
C ARG A 75 7.39 -3.76 -1.82
N PHE A 76 8.11 -3.75 -2.93
CA PHE A 76 7.83 -4.58 -4.10
C PHE A 76 9.03 -5.46 -4.43
N HIS A 77 8.76 -6.74 -4.69
CA HIS A 77 9.78 -7.71 -5.06
C HIS A 77 9.33 -8.43 -6.33
N VAL A 78 10.11 -8.29 -7.40
CA VAL A 78 9.85 -8.94 -8.68
C VAL A 78 10.87 -10.05 -8.85
N GLN A 79 10.41 -11.28 -9.06
CA GLN A 79 11.26 -12.43 -9.33
C GLN A 79 10.92 -12.99 -10.71
N ARG A 80 11.89 -13.05 -11.62
CA ARG A 80 11.70 -13.63 -12.95
C ARG A 80 11.89 -15.14 -12.88
N LEU A 81 10.87 -15.90 -13.26
CA LEU A 81 10.87 -17.37 -13.22
C LEU A 81 11.13 -17.99 -14.60
N SER A 82 10.77 -17.27 -15.67
CA SER A 82 11.08 -17.64 -17.05
C SER A 82 11.01 -16.41 -17.96
N ASP A 83 11.13 -16.61 -19.27
CA ASP A 83 10.92 -15.54 -20.27
C ASP A 83 9.50 -14.96 -20.26
N THR A 84 8.53 -15.69 -19.72
CA THR A 84 7.11 -15.33 -19.77
C THR A 84 6.42 -15.34 -18.40
N ARG A 85 7.19 -15.58 -17.32
CA ARG A 85 6.64 -15.67 -15.95
C ARG A 85 7.44 -14.83 -14.98
N LEU A 86 6.71 -13.99 -14.25
CA LEU A 86 7.19 -13.18 -13.14
C LEU A 86 6.35 -13.51 -11.91
N GLN A 87 7.00 -13.58 -10.76
CA GLN A 87 6.36 -13.53 -9.45
C GLN A 87 6.49 -12.09 -8.93
N LEU A 88 5.37 -11.45 -8.63
CA LEU A 88 5.36 -10.19 -7.89
C LEU A 88 4.95 -10.50 -6.45
N PHE A 89 5.77 -10.07 -5.50
CA PHE A 89 5.45 -10.05 -4.09
C PHE A 89 5.38 -8.59 -3.63
N VAL A 90 4.32 -8.27 -2.89
CA VAL A 90 4.08 -6.95 -2.30
C VAL A 90 3.97 -7.15 -0.81
N ALA A 91 4.74 -6.37 -0.05
CA ALA A 91 4.60 -6.27 1.39
C ALA A 91 4.18 -4.84 1.72
N GLU A 92 3.16 -4.68 2.54
CA GLU A 92 2.61 -3.39 2.91
C GLU A 92 2.19 -3.38 4.39
N HIS A 93 2.14 -2.18 4.97
CA HIS A 93 1.58 -1.99 6.29
C HIS A 93 0.08 -1.70 6.18
N HIS A 94 -0.77 -2.47 6.86
CA HIS A 94 -2.24 -2.32 6.78
C HIS A 94 -2.78 -0.94 7.19
N ALA A 95 -1.99 -0.13 7.90
CA ALA A 95 -2.39 1.26 8.18
C ALA A 95 -2.47 2.15 6.92
N VAL A 96 -1.79 1.79 5.82
CA VAL A 96 -1.82 2.57 4.57
C VAL A 96 -2.77 2.02 3.51
N LEU A 97 -3.12 0.73 3.58
CA LEU A 97 -3.97 0.05 2.60
C LEU A 97 -4.91 -0.95 3.27
N ASP A 98 -6.18 -0.92 2.87
CA ASP A 98 -7.14 -1.99 3.10
C ASP A 98 -7.23 -2.93 1.88
N GLY A 99 -7.94 -4.05 2.01
CA GLY A 99 -8.05 -5.04 0.94
C GLY A 99 -8.77 -4.55 -0.34
N TRP A 100 -9.51 -3.44 -0.29
CA TRP A 100 -10.10 -2.83 -1.49
C TRP A 100 -9.08 -1.95 -2.21
N SER A 101 -8.38 -1.12 -1.45
CA SER A 101 -7.35 -0.20 -1.90
C SER A 101 -6.15 -0.96 -2.46
N GLU A 102 -5.75 -2.07 -1.84
CA GLU A 102 -4.72 -2.97 -2.33
C GLU A 102 -5.04 -3.48 -3.74
N ARG A 103 -6.24 -4.06 -3.95
CA ARG A 103 -6.67 -4.56 -5.26
C ARG A 103 -6.76 -3.46 -6.32
N SER A 104 -7.24 -2.28 -5.92
CA SER A 104 -7.30 -1.12 -6.81
C SER A 104 -5.90 -0.68 -7.22
N LEU A 105 -4.96 -0.63 -6.27
CA LEU A 105 -3.56 -0.27 -6.51
C LEU A 105 -2.87 -1.27 -7.44
N LEU A 106 -3.07 -2.58 -7.25
CA LEU A 106 -2.49 -3.63 -8.11
C LEU A 106 -3.05 -3.57 -9.53
N THR A 107 -4.33 -3.24 -9.69
CA THR A 107 -4.96 -3.03 -11.02
C THR A 107 -4.35 -1.83 -11.74
N GLU A 108 -4.13 -0.73 -11.01
CA GLU A 108 -3.49 0.47 -11.55
C GLU A 108 -2.01 0.21 -11.87
N LEU A 109 -1.29 -0.55 -11.02
CA LEU A 109 0.08 -0.98 -11.27
C LEU A 109 0.20 -1.72 -12.59
N ALA A 110 -0.66 -2.72 -12.82
CA ALA A 110 -0.67 -3.48 -14.07
C ALA A 110 -0.96 -2.59 -15.28
N SER A 111 -1.93 -1.69 -15.18
CA SER A 111 -2.30 -0.77 -16.25
C SER A 111 -1.15 0.20 -16.59
N CYS A 112 -0.57 0.84 -15.57
CA CYS A 112 0.56 1.74 -15.76
C CYS A 112 1.80 1.00 -16.28
N TYR A 113 2.00 -0.25 -15.90
CA TYR A 113 3.07 -1.09 -16.44
C TYR A 113 2.85 -1.38 -17.93
N THR A 114 1.64 -1.76 -18.34
CA THR A 114 1.30 -1.97 -19.76
C THR A 114 1.45 -0.69 -20.58
N GLU A 115 1.01 0.46 -20.06
CA GLU A 115 1.23 1.76 -20.70
C GLU A 115 2.71 2.08 -20.85
N ALA A 116 3.52 1.85 -19.81
CA ALA A 116 4.96 2.06 -19.85
C ALA A 116 5.66 1.15 -20.87
N LEU A 117 5.19 -0.08 -21.08
CA LEU A 117 5.71 -0.98 -22.11
C LEU A 117 5.34 -0.54 -23.53
N ALA A 118 4.16 0.06 -23.70
CA ALA A 118 3.69 0.56 -25.00
C ALA A 118 4.24 1.95 -25.35
N ALA A 119 4.78 2.68 -24.38
CA ALA A 119 5.30 4.03 -24.53
C ALA A 119 6.49 4.06 -25.50
N ARG A 120 6.44 4.97 -26.48
CA ARG A 120 7.56 5.20 -27.42
C ARG A 120 8.57 6.20 -26.88
N THR A 121 8.10 7.11 -26.03
CA THR A 121 8.92 8.08 -25.31
C THR A 121 8.47 8.14 -23.85
N PRO A 122 9.31 8.64 -22.91
CA PRO A 122 8.92 8.78 -21.50
C PRO A 122 7.67 9.65 -21.28
N ALA A 123 7.38 10.58 -22.19
CA ALA A 123 6.19 11.43 -22.14
C ALA A 123 4.90 10.68 -22.49
N ASP A 124 5.00 9.55 -23.20
CA ASP A 124 3.86 8.69 -23.56
C ASP A 124 3.49 7.69 -22.45
N GLY A 125 4.32 7.60 -21.41
CA GLY A 125 4.12 6.69 -20.28
C GLY A 125 3.10 7.21 -19.26
N PRO A 126 2.82 6.42 -18.21
CA PRO A 126 1.85 6.79 -17.18
C PRO A 126 2.28 8.09 -16.45
N SER A 127 1.41 9.11 -16.49
CA SER A 127 1.70 10.42 -15.88
C SER A 127 1.53 10.40 -14.37
N PRO A 128 2.48 10.92 -13.56
CA PRO A 128 2.35 11.00 -12.11
C PRO A 128 1.30 12.03 -11.63
N GLN A 129 0.70 12.82 -12.52
CA GLN A 129 -0.14 13.97 -12.15
C GLN A 129 -1.63 13.63 -11.95
N ALA A 130 -2.12 12.52 -12.49
CA ALA A 130 -3.52 12.12 -12.32
C ALA A 130 -3.68 11.29 -11.03
N GLY A 131 -3.82 11.97 -9.88
CA GLY A 131 -4.16 11.32 -8.61
C GLY A 131 -5.62 10.87 -8.53
N PRO A 132 -6.00 10.10 -7.48
CA PRO A 132 -7.38 9.70 -7.26
C PRO A 132 -8.30 10.91 -7.08
N ARG A 133 -9.57 10.78 -7.48
CA ARG A 133 -10.58 11.85 -7.41
C ARG A 133 -10.86 12.33 -5.98
N SER A 134 -10.62 11.48 -4.98
CA SER A 134 -10.74 11.80 -3.56
C SER A 134 -9.42 11.53 -2.85
N ARG A 135 -9.10 12.38 -1.89
CA ARG A 135 -7.90 12.27 -1.05
C ARG A 135 -8.27 11.56 0.25
N PHE A 136 -7.33 10.81 0.82
CA PHE A 136 -7.56 10.18 2.14
C PHE A 136 -7.79 11.23 3.24
N ALA A 137 -7.20 12.42 3.13
CA ALA A 137 -7.48 13.54 4.04
C ALA A 137 -8.96 13.95 4.06
N THR A 138 -9.68 13.80 2.94
CA THR A 138 -11.14 14.05 2.89
C THR A 138 -11.89 13.03 3.73
N PHE A 139 -11.52 11.74 3.62
CA PHE A 139 -12.08 10.69 4.46
C PHE A 139 -11.82 10.96 5.95
N VAL A 140 -10.58 11.32 6.32
CA VAL A 140 -10.23 11.69 7.71
C VAL A 140 -11.08 12.86 8.22
N ALA A 141 -11.32 13.89 7.39
CA ALA A 141 -12.18 15.01 7.78
C ALA A 141 -13.63 14.58 8.03
N LEU A 142 -14.18 13.67 7.21
CA LEU A 142 -15.51 13.10 7.39
C LEU A 142 -15.61 12.26 8.67
N GLU A 143 -14.60 11.42 8.94
CA GLU A 143 -14.54 10.61 10.16
C GLU A 143 -14.48 11.49 11.42
N ARG A 144 -13.68 12.57 11.39
CA ARG A 144 -13.63 13.54 12.52
C ARG A 144 -14.98 14.22 12.73
N ALA A 145 -15.67 14.59 11.66
CA ALA A 145 -17.01 15.18 11.76
C ALA A 145 -18.03 14.18 12.33
N ALA A 146 -17.98 12.92 11.91
CA ALA A 146 -18.83 11.85 12.44
C ALA A 146 -18.56 11.59 13.93
N LEU A 147 -17.29 11.55 14.36
CA LEU A 147 -16.92 11.37 15.76
C LEU A 147 -17.38 12.52 16.68
N ALA A 148 -17.47 13.74 16.14
CA ALA A 148 -17.95 14.90 16.87
C ALA A 148 -19.48 14.96 16.99
N ASP A 149 -20.21 14.19 16.18
CA ASP A 149 -21.67 14.15 16.19
C ASP A 149 -22.20 13.31 17.38
N PRO A 150 -22.91 13.92 18.36
CA PRO A 150 -23.50 13.20 19.47
C PRO A 150 -24.50 12.12 19.03
N GLY A 151 -25.14 12.27 17.86
CA GLY A 151 -26.07 11.31 17.29
C GLY A 151 -25.41 9.97 16.96
N GLN A 152 -24.16 9.97 16.49
CA GLN A 152 -23.39 8.75 16.22
C GLN A 152 -23.16 7.96 17.51
N ARG A 153 -22.73 8.65 18.58
CA ARG A 153 -22.53 8.02 19.90
C ARG A 153 -23.86 7.47 20.44
N ALA A 154 -24.93 8.26 20.40
CA ALA A 154 -26.25 7.84 20.89
C ALA A 154 -26.76 6.60 20.15
N PHE A 155 -26.60 6.54 18.83
CA PHE A 155 -26.97 5.38 18.02
C PHE A 155 -26.22 4.12 18.46
N TRP A 156 -24.89 4.17 18.53
CA TRP A 156 -24.08 3.00 18.87
C TRP A 156 -24.28 2.56 20.33
N THR A 157 -24.42 3.49 21.28
CA THR A 157 -24.76 3.16 22.67
C THR A 157 -26.12 2.46 22.75
N GLY A 158 -27.14 2.96 22.03
CA GLY A 158 -28.44 2.30 21.98
C GLY A 158 -28.39 0.90 21.36
N LYS A 159 -27.58 0.70 20.31
CA LYS A 159 -27.40 -0.62 19.68
C LYS A 159 -26.63 -1.60 20.55
N ALA A 160 -25.65 -1.12 21.31
CA ALA A 160 -24.81 -1.95 22.18
C ALA A 160 -25.46 -2.26 23.53
N ALA A 161 -26.53 -1.56 23.93
CA ALA A 161 -27.14 -1.67 25.25
C ALA A 161 -27.55 -3.12 25.63
N ASP A 162 -28.09 -3.86 24.66
CA ASP A 162 -28.53 -5.25 24.85
C ASP A 162 -27.58 -6.27 24.17
N ALA A 163 -26.41 -5.81 23.71
CA ALA A 163 -25.46 -6.71 23.08
C ALA A 163 -24.89 -7.67 24.14
N PRO A 164 -24.96 -9.00 23.93
CA PRO A 164 -24.34 -9.93 24.85
C PRO A 164 -22.85 -9.66 24.88
N ALA A 165 -22.25 -9.70 26.08
CA ALA A 165 -20.80 -9.62 26.20
C ALA A 165 -20.16 -10.72 25.34
N THR A 166 -19.41 -10.34 24.32
CA THR A 166 -18.51 -11.26 23.63
C THR A 166 -17.37 -11.60 24.61
N LYS A 167 -17.02 -12.90 24.64
CA LYS A 167 -16.13 -13.60 25.59
C LYS A 167 -15.19 -12.72 26.45
N PRO A 168 -15.05 -13.03 27.77
CA PRO A 168 -14.15 -12.32 28.67
C PRO A 168 -12.69 -12.38 28.23
#